data_AF-A0A7R9GLH3-F1
#
_entry.id   AF-A0A7R9GLH3-F1
#
_cell.length_a   1.000
_cell.length_b   1.000
_cell.length_c   1.000
_cell.angle_alpha   90.00
_cell.angle_beta   90.00
_cell.angle_gamma   90.00
#
_symmetry.space_group_name_H-M   'P 1'
#
loop_
_entity.id
_entity.type
_entity.pdbx_description
1 polymer ?
#
loop_
_entity_poly.entity_id
_entity_poly.type
_entity_poly.pdbx_seq_one_letter_code
_entity_poly.pdbx_strand_id
1 'polypeptide(L)'
;MNRYVTIKKLGDGSYGEVVLGQRVDTGERVAIKKMKKKYYSWDEAMNLKEVKSLKKLSHPNVVKLKEVIRENDTLYFVFEYMRENLYQLMKS
;
A
#
# COMPACT_ATOMS: atom_id res chain seq x y z
N MET A 1 2.98 10.52 -5.83
CA MET A 1 2.27 9.40 -6.49
C MET A 1 2.57 9.26 -7.99
N ASN A 2 3.38 10.14 -8.59
CA ASN A 2 3.53 10.29 -10.06
C ASN A 2 3.99 9.06 -10.86
N ARG A 3 4.54 8.02 -10.21
CA ARG A 3 4.96 6.77 -10.89
C ARG A 3 3.85 5.73 -11.00
N TYR A 4 2.65 6.02 -10.48
CA TYR A 4 1.56 5.06 -10.41
C TYR A 4 0.27 5.63 -10.98
N VAL A 5 -0.45 4.82 -11.73
CA VAL A 5 -1.82 5.08 -12.19
C VAL A 5 -2.78 4.27 -11.32
N THR A 6 -3.79 4.91 -10.75
CA THR A 6 -4.84 4.23 -10.00
C THR A 6 -5.86 3.62 -10.97
N ILE A 7 -6.19 2.35 -10.79
CA ILE A 7 -7.09 1.60 -11.68
C ILE A 7 -8.47 1.44 -11.06
N LYS A 8 -8.56 0.83 -9.86
CA LYS A 8 -9.85 0.60 -9.19
C LYS A 8 -9.69 0.52 -7.69
N LYS A 9 -10.76 0.81 -6.95
CA LYS A 9 -10.81 0.59 -5.50
C LYS A 9 -10.88 -0.91 -5.18
N LEU A 10 -10.08 -1.35 -4.23
CA LEU A 10 -10.04 -2.73 -3.72
C LEU A 10 -10.72 -2.85 -2.35
N GLY A 11 -10.67 -1.80 -1.54
CA GLY A 11 -11.32 -1.78 -0.24
C GLY A 11 -11.29 -0.42 0.43
N ASP A 12 -12.16 -0.25 1.42
CA ASP A 12 -12.22 0.91 2.30
C ASP A 12 -12.36 0.41 3.73
N GLY A 13 -11.43 0.76 4.59
CA GLY A 13 -11.47 0.38 6.00
C GLY A 13 -11.24 1.57 6.91
N SER A 14 -11.29 1.33 8.21
CA SER A 14 -11.12 2.38 9.23
C SER A 14 -9.79 3.14 9.11
N TYR A 15 -8.72 2.44 8.70
CA TYR A 15 -7.36 2.99 8.68
C TYR A 15 -6.93 3.59 7.33
N GLY A 16 -7.67 3.30 6.26
CA GLY A 16 -7.25 3.67 4.92
C GLY A 16 -8.12 3.10 3.82
N GLU A 17 -7.93 3.66 2.63
CA GLU A 17 -8.47 3.14 1.39
C GLU A 17 -7.37 2.39 0.65
N VAL A 18 -7.72 1.25 0.03
CA VAL A 18 -6.79 0.49 -0.80
C VAL A 18 -7.28 0.52 -2.24
N VAL A 19 -6.39 0.87 -3.15
CA VAL A 19 -6.64 0.87 -4.60
C VAL A 19 -5.66 -0.04 -5.31
N LEU A 20 -6.12 -0.67 -6.38
CA LEU A 20 -5.26 -1.29 -7.38
C LEU A 20 -4.61 -0.17 -8.17
N GLY A 21 -3.28 -0.14 -8.19
CA GLY A 21 -2.50 0.73 -9.05
C GLY A 21 -1.66 -0.06 -10.03
N GLN A 22 -1.09 0.66 -11.00
CA GLN A 22 -0.11 0.14 -11.93
C GLN A 22 1.08 1.10 -12.01
N ARG A 23 2.28 0.56 -11.87
CA ARG A 23 3.52 1.32 -12.02
C ARG A 23 3.72 1.63 -13.51
N VAL A 24 3.99 2.89 -13.84
CA VAL A 24 3.97 3.39 -15.23
C VAL A 24 5.09 2.82 -16.10
N ASP A 25 6.29 2.72 -15.55
CA ASP A 25 7.50 2.26 -16.26
C ASP A 25 7.51 0.74 -16.50
N THR A 26 7.03 -0.05 -15.55
CA THR A 26 7.11 -1.52 -15.62
C THR A 26 5.78 -2.19 -15.96
N GLY A 27 4.66 -1.46 -15.90
CA GLY A 27 3.31 -2.05 -15.99
C GLY A 27 2.95 -2.93 -14.79
N GLU A 28 3.77 -2.96 -13.74
CA GLU A 28 3.57 -3.81 -12.57
C GLU A 28 2.31 -3.40 -11.78
N ARG A 29 1.43 -4.36 -11.50
CA ARG A 29 0.27 -4.15 -10.63
C ARG A 29 0.69 -4.11 -9.16
N VAL A 30 0.16 -3.13 -8.43
CA VAL A 30 0.45 -2.88 -7.01
C VAL A 30 -0.83 -2.60 -6.23
N ALA A 31 -0.81 -2.87 -4.93
CA ALA A 31 -1.85 -2.41 -4.02
C ALA A 31 -1.36 -1.14 -3.30
N ILE A 32 -2.08 -0.03 -3.46
CA ILE A 32 -1.72 1.25 -2.85
C ILE A 32 -2.70 1.54 -1.72
N LYS A 33 -2.22 1.48 -0.47
CA LYS A 33 -2.98 1.83 0.73
C LYS A 33 -2.76 3.30 1.05
N LYS A 34 -3.79 4.12 0.83
CA LYS A 34 -3.85 5.53 1.22
C LYS A 34 -4.29 5.64 2.69
N MET A 35 -3.42 6.18 3.53
CA MET A 35 -3.73 6.37 4.95
C MET A 35 -4.71 7.52 5.13
N LYS A 36 -5.72 7.33 6.00
CA LYS A 36 -6.70 8.38 6.35
C LYS A 36 -6.09 9.43 7.29
N LYS A 37 -5.23 9.01 8.23
CA LYS A 37 -4.48 9.91 9.10
C LYS A 37 -3.50 10.76 8.26
N LYS A 38 -3.44 12.05 8.55
CA LYS A 38 -2.44 12.98 7.99
C LYS A 38 -1.10 12.86 8.73
N TYR A 39 -0.02 13.02 7.97
CA TYR A 39 1.36 12.95 8.46
C TYR A 39 2.12 14.17 7.96
N TYR A 40 2.59 14.99 8.88
CA TYR A 40 3.15 16.31 8.55
C TYR A 40 4.68 16.29 8.35
N SER A 41 5.34 15.19 8.70
CA SER A 41 6.76 15.00 8.45
C SER A 41 7.10 13.57 8.02
N TRP A 42 8.23 13.42 7.33
CA TRP A 42 8.78 12.11 7.01
C TRP A 42 9.19 11.34 8.27
N ASP A 43 9.76 12.03 9.27
CA ASP A 43 10.13 11.42 10.54
C ASP A 43 8.94 10.84 11.29
N GLU A 44 7.79 11.55 11.31
CA GLU A 44 6.56 11.02 11.92
C GLU A 44 6.13 9.72 11.23
N ALA A 45 6.11 9.72 9.89
CA ALA A 45 5.73 8.56 9.10
C ALA A 45 6.69 7.38 9.26
N MET A 46 8.00 7.63 9.26
CA MET A 46 9.03 6.59 9.43
C MET A 46 9.11 6.05 10.85
N ASN A 47 8.64 6.81 11.85
CA ASN A 47 8.61 6.37 13.24
C ASN A 47 7.45 5.42 13.56
N LEU A 48 6.47 5.30 12.67
CA LEU A 48 5.38 4.34 12.81
C LEU A 48 5.89 2.91 12.99
N LYS A 49 5.35 2.22 13.99
CA LYS A 49 5.62 0.79 14.23
C LYS A 49 5.35 -0.05 12.97
N GLU A 50 4.25 0.23 12.28
CA GLU A 50 3.87 -0.46 11.02
C GLU A 50 4.98 -0.33 9.96
N VAL A 51 5.50 0.89 9.72
CA VAL A 51 6.58 1.11 8.74
C VAL A 51 7.87 0.41 9.18
N LYS A 52 8.25 0.53 10.45
CA LYS A 52 9.46 -0.10 10.99
C LYS A 52 9.44 -1.62 10.86
N SER A 53 8.29 -2.24 11.11
CA SER A 53 8.11 -3.69 10.99
C SER A 53 8.10 -4.11 9.52
N LEU A 54 7.27 -3.49 8.69
CA LEU A 54 7.14 -3.85 7.27
C LEU A 54 8.43 -3.69 6.48
N LYS A 55 9.26 -2.68 6.79
CA LYS A 55 10.58 -2.50 6.15
C LYS A 55 11.56 -3.64 6.43
N LYS A 56 11.40 -4.35 7.55
CA LYS A 56 12.28 -5.47 7.95
C LYS A 56 11.78 -6.81 7.42
N LEU A 57 10.53 -6.89 6.97
CA LEU A 57 9.91 -8.12 6.52
C LEU A 57 10.23 -8.37 5.05
N SER A 58 10.96 -9.43 4.78
CA SER A 58 11.24 -9.93 3.43
C SER A 58 11.15 -11.46 3.44
N HIS A 59 9.96 -11.98 3.18
CA HIS A 59 9.66 -13.41 3.21
C HIS A 59 8.63 -13.77 2.13
N PRO A 60 8.76 -14.91 1.43
CA PRO A 60 7.86 -15.28 0.32
C PRO A 60 6.37 -15.41 0.71
N ASN A 61 6.07 -15.64 1.99
CA ASN A 61 4.68 -15.75 2.49
C ASN A 61 4.17 -14.50 3.24
N VAL A 62 4.88 -13.38 3.14
CA VAL A 62 4.47 -12.11 3.75
C VAL A 62 4.38 -11.07 2.65
N VAL A 63 3.24 -10.38 2.57
CA VAL A 63 3.02 -9.36 1.53
C VAL A 63 4.09 -8.27 1.63
N LYS A 64 4.81 -8.05 0.54
CA LYS A 64 5.97 -7.18 0.50
C LYS A 64 5.55 -5.73 0.39
N LEU A 65 6.02 -4.91 1.34
CA LEU A 65 6.03 -3.46 1.21
C LEU A 65 7.12 -3.08 0.21
N LYS A 66 6.73 -2.56 -0.95
CA LYS A 66 7.66 -2.12 -2.00
C LYS A 66 8.14 -0.71 -1.76
N GLU A 67 7.24 0.16 -1.34
CA GLU A 67 7.54 1.58 -1.19
C GLU A 67 6.63 2.28 -0.18
N VAL A 68 7.15 3.33 0.45
CA VAL A 68 6.38 4.30 1.23
C VAL A 68 6.49 5.66 0.56
N ILE A 69 5.36 6.32 0.31
CA ILE A 69 5.29 7.62 -0.35
C ILE A 69 4.55 8.59 0.58
N ARG A 70 5.10 9.79 0.78
CA ARG A 70 4.39 10.89 1.44
C ARG A 70 4.22 12.04 0.45
N GLU A 71 2.98 12.50 0.28
CA GLU A 71 2.62 13.58 -0.63
C GLU A 71 1.39 14.31 -0.08
N ASN A 72 1.45 15.64 0.00
CA ASN A 72 0.36 16.49 0.52
C ASN A 72 -0.21 16.01 1.88
N ASP A 73 0.72 15.75 2.81
CA ASP A 73 0.47 15.19 4.14
C ASP A 73 -0.25 13.83 4.18
N THR A 74 -0.41 13.19 3.03
CA THR A 74 -0.96 11.85 2.92
C THR A 74 0.16 10.83 2.76
N LEU A 75 0.09 9.79 3.58
CA LEU A 75 1.00 8.66 3.53
C LEU A 75 0.37 7.54 2.69
N TYR A 76 1.16 6.95 1.81
CA TYR A 76 0.78 5.83 0.97
C TYR A 76 1.76 4.68 1.20
N PHE A 77 1.23 3.48 1.36
CA PHE A 77 2.02 2.25 1.33
C PHE A 77 1.74 1.54 0.01
N VAL A 78 2.80 1.25 -0.73
CA VAL A 78 2.74 0.49 -1.98
C VAL A 78 3.19 -0.93 -1.68
N PHE A 79 2.28 -1.87 -1.85
CA PHE A 79 2.52 -3.30 -1.68
C PHE A 79 2.52 -4.02 -3.02
N GLU A 80 3.05 -5.24 -3.04
CA GLU A 80 2.68 -6.18 -4.10
C GLU A 80 1.16 -6.40 -4.15
N TYR A 81 0.65 -6.63 -5.36
CA TYR A 81 -0.77 -6.91 -5.55
C TYR A 81 -1.01 -8.41 -5.45
N MET A 82 -1.95 -8.80 -4.58
CA MET A 82 -2.49 -10.16 -4.50
C MET A 82 -3.84 -10.19 -5.22
N ARG A 83 -4.07 -11.22 -6.04
CA ARG A 83 -5.29 -11.36 -6.85
C ARG A 83 -6.56 -11.29 -5.99
N GLU A 84 -6.57 -12.04 -4.90
CA GLU A 84 -7.70 -12.18 -4.00
C GLU A 84 -7.24 -12.54 -2.59
N ASN A 85 -8.13 -12.39 -1.61
CA ASN A 85 -7.94 -12.90 -0.26
C ASN A 85 -8.68 -14.23 -0.06
N LEU A 86 -8.38 -14.92 1.05
CA LEU A 86 -8.96 -16.23 1.34
C LEU A 86 -10.49 -16.22 1.37
N TYR A 87 -11.12 -15.17 1.90
CA TYR A 87 -12.58 -15.08 1.96
C TYR A 87 -13.22 -15.02 0.57
N GLN A 88 -12.61 -14.30 -0.37
CA GLN A 88 -13.06 -14.25 -1.75
C GLN A 88 -12.89 -15.61 -2.42
N LEU A 89 -11.74 -16.26 -2.21
CA LEU A 89 -11.46 -17.59 -2.74
C LEU A 89 -12.42 -18.66 -2.20
N MET A 90 -12.82 -18.58 -0.93
CA MET A 90 -13.78 -19.52 -0.35
C MET A 90 -15.21 -19.34 -0.89
N LYS A 91 -15.50 -18.22 -1.56
CA LYS A 91 -16.84 -17.89 -2.08
C LYS A 91 -17.00 -18.11 -3.58
N SER A 92 -15.91 -18.42 -4.29
CA SER A 92 -15.92 -18.81 -5.70
C SER A 92 -16.22 -20.29 -5.85
#